data_AF-A0A968X7D4-F1
#
_entry.id   AF-A0A968X7D4-F1
#
_cell.length_a   1.000
_cell.length_b   1.000
_cell.length_c   1.000
_cell.angle_alpha   90.00
_cell.angle_beta   90.00
_cell.angle_gamma   90.00
#
_symmetry.space_group_name_H-M   'P 1'
#
loop_
_entity.id
_entity.type
_entity.pdbx_description
1 polymer ?
#
loop_
_entity_poly.entity_id
_entity_poly.type
_entity_poly.pdbx_seq_one_letter_code
_entity_poly.pdbx_strand_id
1 'polypeptide(L)'
;MKLKMMTDQVQNMITKMGQTVNDITKSMKAVKSASDALVGVSWKSPAANEFKGLLEQLHSASQPKIQELDRLKGRLNREKAQWEQTGSKLAG
;
A
#
# COMPACT_ATOMS: atom_id res chain seq x y z
N MET A 1 11.77 -28.21 8.90
CA MET A 1 10.74 -27.42 9.63
C MET A 1 10.99 -25.91 9.65
N LYS A 2 12.22 -25.42 9.89
CA LYS A 2 12.50 -23.97 9.98
C LYS A 2 12.18 -23.16 8.71
N LEU A 3 12.47 -23.71 7.52
CA LEU A 3 12.27 -23.00 6.24
C LEU A 3 10.79 -22.70 5.93
N LYS A 4 9.90 -23.68 6.19
CA LYS A 4 8.44 -23.53 6.03
C LYS A 4 7.87 -22.45 6.96
N MET A 5 8.32 -22.42 8.21
CA MET A 5 7.91 -21.40 9.17
C MET A 5 8.31 -19.99 8.72
N MET A 6 9.50 -19.83 8.13
CA MET A 6 9.96 -18.54 7.59
C MET A 6 9.16 -18.12 6.35
N THR A 7 8.85 -19.04 5.43
CA THR A 7 8.02 -18.73 4.25
C THR A 7 6.59 -18.35 4.63
N ASP A 8 6.02 -18.97 5.67
CA ASP A 8 4.69 -18.64 6.19
C ASP A 8 4.68 -17.26 6.87
N GLN A 9 5.74 -16.92 7.65
CA GLN A 9 5.91 -15.58 8.22
C GLN A 9 6.03 -14.52 7.14
N VAL A 10 6.83 -14.77 6.09
CA VAL A 10 6.95 -13.87 4.93
C VAL A 10 5.61 -13.70 4.22
N GLN A 11 4.85 -14.77 4.02
CA GLN A 11 3.51 -14.70 3.44
C GLN A 11 2.58 -13.80 4.26
N ASN A 12 2.59 -13.95 5.58
CA ASN A 12 1.77 -13.12 6.48
C ASN A 12 2.16 -11.64 6.40
N MET A 13 3.45 -11.33 6.31
CA MET A 13 3.93 -9.96 6.14
C MET A 13 3.49 -9.37 4.79
N ILE A 14 3.63 -10.11 3.71
CA ILE A 14 3.19 -9.73 2.36
C ILE A 14 1.69 -9.40 2.35
N THR A 15 0.86 -10.25 2.98
CA THR A 15 -0.58 -10.05 3.09
C THR A 15 -0.91 -8.78 3.87
N LYS A 16 -0.29 -8.58 5.05
CA LYS A 16 -0.51 -7.39 5.88
C LYS A 16 -0.09 -6.10 5.15
N MET A 17 1.06 -6.10 4.49
CA MET A 17 1.50 -4.97 3.67
C MET A 17 0.51 -4.66 2.55
N GLY A 18 0.01 -5.69 1.86
CA GLY A 18 -0.99 -5.53 0.81
C GLY A 18 -2.30 -4.93 1.33
N GLN A 19 -2.76 -5.37 2.51
CA GLN A 19 -3.94 -4.81 3.18
C GLN A 19 -3.72 -3.33 3.54
N THR A 20 -2.61 -3.00 4.19
CA THR A 20 -2.28 -1.61 4.57
C THR A 20 -2.22 -0.69 3.36
N VAL A 21 -1.59 -1.11 2.26
CA VAL A 21 -1.53 -0.32 1.01
C VAL A 21 -2.94 -0.08 0.44
N ASN A 22 -3.79 -1.11 0.44
CA ASN A 22 -5.17 -1.01 -0.03
C ASN A 22 -5.99 -0.04 0.84
N ASP A 23 -5.85 -0.14 2.16
CA ASP A 23 -6.59 0.70 3.11
C ASP A 23 -6.17 2.17 3.02
N ILE A 24 -4.87 2.45 2.88
CA ILE A 24 -4.36 3.81 2.65
C ILE A 24 -4.91 4.35 1.33
N THR A 25 -4.84 3.57 0.25
CA THR A 25 -5.32 3.99 -1.08
C THR A 25 -6.82 4.30 -1.06
N LYS A 26 -7.63 3.44 -0.43
CA LYS A 26 -9.07 3.64 -0.26
C LYS A 26 -9.38 4.88 0.57
N SER A 27 -8.67 5.06 1.69
CA SER A 27 -8.88 6.20 2.58
C SER A 27 -8.56 7.52 1.87
N MET A 28 -7.45 7.59 1.14
CA MET A 28 -7.10 8.77 0.34
C MET A 28 -8.15 9.06 -0.75
N LYS A 29 -8.64 8.02 -1.45
CA LYS A 29 -9.68 8.19 -2.46
C LYS A 29 -10.98 8.69 -1.84
N ALA A 30 -11.38 8.16 -0.69
CA ALA A 30 -12.58 8.58 0.03
C ALA A 30 -12.48 10.04 0.49
N VAL A 31 -11.35 10.45 1.07
CA VAL A 31 -11.11 11.84 1.48
C VAL A 31 -11.12 12.77 0.28
N LYS A 32 -10.46 12.40 -0.82
CA LYS A 32 -10.48 13.20 -2.05
C LYS A 32 -11.91 13.34 -2.61
N SER A 33 -12.66 12.26 -2.71
CA SER A 33 -14.05 12.29 -3.20
C SER A 33 -14.97 13.11 -2.30
N ALA A 34 -14.82 13.01 -0.97
CA ALA A 34 -15.58 13.83 -0.04
C ALA A 34 -15.21 15.32 -0.17
N SER A 35 -13.92 15.63 -0.32
CA SER A 35 -13.46 16.99 -0.55
C SER A 35 -13.96 17.56 -1.88
N ASP A 36 -13.90 16.79 -2.97
CA ASP A 36 -14.38 17.22 -4.29
C ASP A 36 -15.90 17.47 -4.28
N ALA A 37 -16.67 16.75 -3.45
CA ALA A 37 -18.10 16.98 -3.28
C ALA A 37 -18.42 18.24 -2.44
N LEU A 38 -17.54 18.60 -1.49
CA LEU A 38 -17.72 19.76 -0.63
C LEU A 38 -17.23 21.05 -1.28
N VAL A 39 -16.02 21.02 -1.86
CA VAL A 39 -15.35 22.18 -2.46
C VAL A 39 -15.95 22.48 -3.84
N GLY A 40 -16.48 23.69 -4.03
CA GLY A 40 -17.06 24.11 -5.31
C GLY A 40 -18.57 23.91 -5.44
N VAL A 41 -19.21 23.14 -4.55
CA VAL A 41 -20.68 23.08 -4.43
C VAL A 41 -21.13 23.81 -3.17
N SER A 42 -20.68 23.35 -2.00
CA SER A 42 -21.16 23.83 -0.69
C SER A 42 -20.14 24.73 0.02
N TRP A 43 -18.85 24.56 -0.26
CA TRP A 43 -17.77 25.34 0.32
C TRP A 43 -16.93 26.01 -0.77
N LYS A 44 -17.17 27.32 -0.97
CA LYS A 44 -16.46 28.17 -1.94
C LYS A 44 -15.74 29.28 -1.18
N SER A 45 -14.58 28.96 -0.61
CA SER A 45 -13.73 29.96 0.04
C SER A 45 -12.26 29.71 -0.29
N PRO A 46 -11.36 30.69 -0.08
CA PRO A 46 -9.92 30.48 -0.19
C PRO A 46 -9.42 29.30 0.64
N ALA A 47 -9.95 29.11 1.85
CA ALA A 47 -9.63 27.97 2.70
C ALA A 47 -10.06 26.61 2.10
N ALA A 48 -11.16 26.57 1.34
CA ALA A 48 -11.60 25.37 0.62
C ALA A 48 -10.59 24.97 -0.48
N ASN A 49 -10.07 25.97 -1.19
CA ASN A 49 -9.04 25.76 -2.22
C ASN A 49 -7.70 25.36 -1.60
N GLU A 50 -7.32 25.97 -0.48
CA GLU A 50 -6.11 25.61 0.28
C GLU A 50 -6.18 24.16 0.78
N PHE A 51 -7.31 23.77 1.39
CA PHE A 51 -7.54 22.40 1.82
C PHE A 51 -7.44 21.40 0.66
N LYS A 52 -8.05 21.71 -0.50
CA LYS A 52 -7.92 20.90 -1.71
C LYS A 52 -6.45 20.74 -2.13
N GLY A 53 -5.68 21.83 -2.12
CA GLY A 53 -4.25 21.81 -2.44
C GLY A 53 -3.46 20.93 -1.47
N LEU A 54 -3.73 21.00 -0.16
CA LEU A 54 -3.10 20.13 0.84
C LEU A 54 -3.42 18.65 0.63
N LEU A 55 -4.65 18.32 0.23
CA LEU A 55 -5.02 16.94 -0.11
C LEU A 55 -4.30 16.42 -1.36
N GLU A 56 -4.17 17.25 -2.39
CA GLU A 56 -3.40 16.90 -3.60
C GLU A 56 -1.91 16.69 -3.29
N GLN A 57 -1.33 17.53 -2.41
CA GLN A 57 0.04 17.35 -1.91
C GLN A 57 0.19 16.06 -1.12
N LEU A 58 -0.74 15.76 -0.20
CA LEU A 58 -0.74 14.52 0.57
C LEU A 58 -0.80 13.28 -0.33
N HIS A 59 -1.69 13.30 -1.32
CA HIS A 59 -1.80 12.21 -2.30
C HIS A 59 -0.50 12.03 -3.10
N SER A 60 0.08 13.14 -3.57
CA SER A 60 1.33 13.13 -4.35
C SER A 60 2.52 12.66 -3.52
N ALA A 61 2.60 13.05 -2.25
CA ALA A 61 3.66 12.63 -1.32
C ALA A 61 3.52 11.15 -0.89
N SER A 62 2.30 10.61 -0.89
CA SER A 62 2.02 9.22 -0.47
C SER A 62 2.20 8.21 -1.60
N GLN A 63 1.97 8.62 -2.86
CA GLN A 63 2.13 7.80 -4.06
C GLN A 63 3.49 7.07 -4.14
N PRO A 64 4.65 7.73 -3.98
CA PRO A 64 5.95 7.06 -4.03
C PRO A 64 6.11 5.98 -2.94
N LYS A 65 5.61 6.24 -1.73
CA LYS A 65 5.69 5.28 -0.61
C LYS A 65 4.84 4.05 -0.88
N ILE A 66 3.65 4.22 -1.45
CA ILE A 66 2.79 3.11 -1.87
C ILE A 66 3.48 2.26 -2.94
N GLN A 67 4.08 2.90 -3.95
CA GLN A 67 4.84 2.20 -4.99
C GLN A 67 6.05 1.45 -4.42
N GLU A 68 6.74 2.02 -3.43
CA GLU A 68 7.84 1.36 -2.74
C GLU A 68 7.37 0.12 -1.96
N LEU A 69 6.24 0.22 -1.25
CA LEU A 69 5.64 -0.92 -0.54
C LEU A 69 5.24 -2.03 -1.52
N ASP A 70 4.68 -1.70 -2.69
CA ASP A 70 4.35 -2.67 -3.72
C ASP A 70 5.60 -3.33 -4.34
N ARG A 71 6.68 -2.55 -4.55
CA ARG A 71 7.97 -3.10 -4.99
C ARG A 71 8.56 -4.06 -3.95
N LEU A 72 8.52 -3.70 -2.68
CA LEU A 72 9.00 -4.55 -1.58
C LEU A 72 8.19 -5.83 -1.48
N LYS A 73 6.86 -5.75 -1.57
CA LYS A 73 5.95 -6.89 -1.66
C LYS A 73 6.33 -7.83 -2.82
N GLY A 74 6.61 -7.27 -3.99
CA GLY A 74 7.08 -8.05 -5.15
C GLY A 74 8.43 -8.73 -4.94
N ARG A 75 9.38 -8.07 -4.26
CA ARG A 75 10.67 -8.66 -3.89
C ARG A 75 10.49 -9.83 -2.91
N LEU A 76 9.71 -9.63 -1.86
CA LEU A 76 9.44 -10.66 -0.85
C LEU A 76 8.72 -11.88 -1.45
N ASN A 77 7.79 -11.68 -2.38
CA ASN A 77 7.14 -12.79 -3.10
C ASN A 77 8.17 -13.62 -3.90
N ARG A 78 9.12 -12.98 -4.57
CA ARG A 78 10.17 -13.68 -5.33
C ARG A 78 11.12 -14.44 -4.40
N GLU A 79 11.53 -13.81 -3.31
CA GLU A 79 12.43 -14.42 -2.32
C GLU A 79 11.78 -15.63 -1.64
N LYS A 80 10.51 -15.52 -1.27
CA LYS A 80 9.70 -16.65 -0.77
C LYS A 80 9.70 -17.81 -1.76
N ALA A 81 9.43 -17.54 -3.04
CA ALA A 81 9.39 -18.58 -4.08
C ALA A 81 10.76 -19.28 -4.25
N GLN A 82 11.87 -18.53 -4.15
CA GLN A 82 13.22 -19.11 -4.19
C GLN A 82 13.47 -20.02 -2.99
N TRP A 83 13.06 -19.63 -1.78
CA TRP A 83 13.19 -20.48 -0.60
C TRP A 83 12.35 -21.75 -0.70
N GLU A 84 11.12 -21.65 -1.20
CA GLU A 84 10.24 -22.81 -1.43
C GLU A 84 10.86 -23.78 -2.46
N GLN A 85 11.46 -23.27 -3.53
CA GLN A 85 12.18 -24.09 -4.51
C GLN A 85 13.42 -24.78 -3.91
N THR A 86 14.25 -24.05 -3.17
CA THR A 86 15.43 -24.61 -2.50
C THR A 86 15.04 -25.66 -1.47
N GLY A 87 14.02 -25.37 -0.67
CA GLY A 87 13.49 -26.32 0.32
C GLY A 87 12.98 -27.61 -0.34
N SER A 88 12.33 -27.52 -1.50
CA SER A 88 11.84 -28.68 -2.25
C SER A 88 12.98 -29.53 -2.81
N LYS A 89 14.07 -28.90 -3.27
CA LYS A 89 15.28 -29.60 -3.76
C LYS A 89 16.09 -30.28 -2.65
N LEU A 90 16.01 -29.76 -1.42
CA LEU A 90 16.72 -30.34 -0.26
C LEU A 90 15.90 -31.43 0.45
N ALA A 91 14.59 -31.49 0.20
CA ALA A 91 13.68 -32.46 0.80
C ALA A 91 13.44 -33.71 -0.08
N GLY A 92 13.89 -33.69 -1.35
CA GLY A 92 13.92 -34.84 -2.24
C GLY A 92 15.32 -35.42 -2.32
#